data_AF-A0A4U6CGP5-F1
#
_entry.id   AF-A0A4U6CGP5-F1
#
_cell.length_a   1.000
_cell.length_b   1.000
_cell.length_c   1.000
_cell.angle_alpha   90.00
_cell.angle_beta   90.00
_cell.angle_gamma   90.00
#
_symmetry.space_group_name_H-M   'P 1'
#
loop_
_entity.id
_entity.type
_entity.pdbx_description
1 polymer ?
#
loop_
_entity_poly.entity_id
_entity_poly.type
_entity_poly.pdbx_seq_one_letter_code
_entity_poly.pdbx_strand_id
1 'polypeptide(L)' 'MTGFHDEPRWVQSGPVQLAQGARSCKQVSSCEEAVELWCGGYRRADGDGDGIPCENVCSSKEEVDRIREEIGC' A
#
# COMPACT_ATOMS: atom_id res chain seq x y z
N MET A 1 -33.94 -15.17 -46.51
CA MET A 1 -33.34 -13.82 -46.67
C MET A 1 -32.72 -13.45 -45.34
N THR A 2 -31.40 -13.65 -45.28
CA THR A 2 -30.51 -13.40 -44.14
C THR A 2 -30.36 -11.91 -43.86
N GLY A 3 -30.44 -11.48 -42.60
CA GLY A 3 -30.16 -10.09 -42.25
C GLY A 3 -30.44 -9.70 -40.81
N PHE A 4 -30.02 -10.50 -39.82
CA PHE A 4 -29.87 -9.99 -38.45
C PHE A 4 -28.47 -9.39 -38.37
N HIS A 5 -28.36 -8.09 -38.63
CA HIS A 5 -27.10 -7.36 -38.55
C HIS A 5 -26.77 -7.19 -37.07
N ASP A 6 -25.85 -8.05 -36.62
CA ASP A 6 -25.18 -8.05 -35.34
C ASP A 6 -24.39 -6.75 -35.14
N GLU A 7 -24.82 -5.89 -34.21
CA GLU A 7 -24.05 -4.75 -33.74
C GLU A 7 -23.32 -5.11 -32.44
N PRO A 8 -22.00 -5.36 -32.44
CA PRO A 8 -21.24 -5.34 -31.21
C PRO A 8 -20.99 -3.89 -30.80
N ARG A 9 -21.86 -3.41 -29.92
CA ARG A 9 -21.69 -2.16 -29.16
C ARG A 9 -20.37 -2.23 -28.38
N TRP A 10 -19.37 -1.49 -28.84
CA TRP A 10 -18.37 -0.74 -28.07
C TRP A 10 -18.20 -1.17 -26.60
N VAL A 11 -17.37 -2.18 -26.32
CA VAL A 11 -16.76 -2.27 -24.99
C VAL A 11 -15.55 -1.34 -24.99
N GLN A 12 -15.79 -0.09 -24.59
CA GLN A 12 -14.73 0.86 -24.28
C GLN A 12 -14.06 0.40 -22.97
N SER A 13 -12.98 -0.35 -23.11
CA SER A 13 -12.05 -0.63 -22.01
C SER A 13 -11.40 0.69 -21.60
N GLY A 14 -11.98 1.37 -20.61
CA GLY A 14 -11.40 2.55 -20.00
C GLY A 14 -10.02 2.24 -19.40
N PRO A 15 -9.18 3.27 -19.15
CA PRO A 15 -7.89 3.06 -18.52
C PRO A 15 -8.11 2.43 -17.14
N VAL A 16 -7.57 1.22 -16.97
CA VAL A 16 -7.42 0.58 -15.66
C VAL A 16 -6.77 1.61 -14.75
N GLN A 17 -7.51 2.07 -13.74
CA GLN A 17 -6.97 3.01 -12.76
C GLN A 17 -5.77 2.34 -12.11
N LEU A 18 -4.60 2.95 -12.35
CA LEU A 18 -3.31 2.57 -11.83
C LEU A 18 -3.47 2.22 -10.36
N ALA A 19 -3.10 0.99 -9.99
CA ALA A 19 -2.78 0.70 -8.61
C ALA A 19 -1.82 1.80 -8.17
N GLN A 20 -2.29 2.74 -7.35
CA GLN A 20 -1.43 3.61 -6.56
C GLN A 20 -0.56 2.62 -5.80
N GLY A 21 0.66 2.42 -6.31
CA GLY A 21 1.52 1.33 -5.87
C GLY A 21 1.54 1.39 -4.37
N ALA A 22 0.93 0.40 -3.72
CA ALA A 22 0.80 0.39 -2.28
C ALA A 22 2.19 0.69 -1.76
N ARG A 23 2.34 1.85 -1.11
CA ARG A 23 3.59 2.24 -0.47
C ARG A 23 3.96 1.01 0.35
N SER A 24 5.07 0.40 -0.02
CA SER A 24 5.52 -0.86 0.53
C SER A 24 6.84 -0.58 1.19
N CYS A 25 7.29 -1.48 2.06
CA CYS A 25 8.55 -1.33 2.76
C CYS A 25 9.78 -1.08 1.86
N LYS A 26 9.67 -1.32 0.54
CA LYS A 26 10.70 -1.03 -0.45
C LYS A 26 10.71 0.41 -0.97
N GLN A 27 9.65 1.17 -0.70
CA GLN A 27 9.47 2.55 -1.16
C GLN A 27 9.72 3.57 -0.05
N VAL A 28 9.73 3.14 1.21
CA VAL A 28 10.09 3.95 2.37
C VAL A 28 11.58 3.83 2.62
N SER A 29 12.21 4.94 3.02
CA SER A 29 13.66 5.02 3.21
C SER A 29 14.07 5.29 4.66
N SER A 30 13.10 5.62 5.52
CA SER A 30 13.28 5.84 6.95
C SER A 30 12.24 5.07 7.77
N CYS A 31 12.57 4.81 9.05
CA CYS A 31 11.63 4.20 9.97
C CYS A 31 10.38 5.06 10.18
N GLU A 32 10.52 6.39 10.16
CA GLU A 32 9.40 7.33 10.22
C GLU A 32 8.39 7.12 9.09
N GLU A 33 8.87 7.10 7.83
CA GLU A 33 8.00 6.84 6.67
C GLU A 33 7.34 5.44 6.76
N ALA A 34 8.02 4.45 7.33
CA ALA A 34 7.46 3.12 7.55
C ALA A 34 6.34 3.12 8.60
N VAL A 35 6.49 3.88 9.68
CA VAL A 35 5.47 4.04 10.71
C VAL A 35 4.27 4.81 10.16
N GLU A 36 4.49 5.91 9.45
CA GLU A 36 3.42 6.65 8.78
C GLU A 36 2.65 5.75 7.80
N LEU A 37 3.37 4.93 7.05
CA LEU A 37 2.78 3.97 6.13
C LEU A 37 1.92 2.93 6.86
N TRP A 38 2.44 2.40 7.97
CA TRP A 38 1.71 1.43 8.80
C TRP A 38 0.44 2.06 9.39
N CYS A 39 0.57 3.26 9.94
CA CYS A 39 -0.55 4.04 10.48
C CYS A 39 -1.55 4.49 9.40
N GLY A 40 -1.10 4.65 8.15
CA GLY A 40 -1.94 4.85 6.97
C GLY A 40 -2.78 3.64 6.57
N GLY A 41 -2.68 2.52 7.31
CA GLY A 41 -3.50 1.33 7.12
C GLY A 41 -2.78 0.19 6.39
N TYR A 42 -1.50 0.32 6.09
CA TYR A 42 -0.70 -0.76 5.50
C TYR A 42 -0.31 -1.78 6.55
N ARG A 43 -1.26 -2.62 6.98
CA ARG A 43 -1.04 -3.66 8.00
C ARG A 43 0.08 -4.64 7.66
N ARG A 44 0.41 -4.79 6.38
CA ARG A 44 1.47 -5.67 5.91
C ARG A 44 2.88 -5.05 6.05
N ALA A 45 2.99 -3.88 6.66
CA ALA A 45 4.26 -3.32 7.11
C ALA A 45 4.90 -4.23 8.18
N ASP A 46 4.07 -4.71 9.12
CA ASP A 46 4.40 -5.67 10.17
C ASP A 46 3.82 -7.03 9.76
N GLY A 47 4.61 -7.79 8.99
CA GLY A 47 4.15 -9.03 8.35
C GLY A 47 4.13 -10.23 9.29
N ASP A 48 4.96 -10.17 10.32
CA ASP A 48 5.26 -11.21 11.29
C ASP A 48 4.66 -10.92 12.68
N GLY A 49 4.18 -9.69 12.91
CA GLY A 49 3.35 -9.32 14.06
C GLY A 49 4.14 -9.02 15.33
N ASP A 50 5.42 -8.69 15.20
CA ASP A 50 6.31 -8.36 16.31
C ASP A 50 6.18 -6.88 16.75
N GLY A 51 5.54 -6.08 15.90
CA GLY A 51 5.33 -4.64 16.07
C GLY A 51 6.42 -3.78 15.46
N ILE A 52 7.24 -4.32 14.55
CA ILE A 52 8.28 -3.58 13.81
C ILE A 52 7.86 -3.48 12.34
N PRO A 53 7.30 -2.34 11.89
CA PRO A 53 6.96 -2.14 10.49
C PRO A 53 8.24 -2.03 9.65
N CYS A 54 8.29 -2.77 8.55
CA CYS A 54 9.35 -2.64 7.56
C CYS A 54 10.76 -2.70 8.17
N GLU A 55 11.16 -3.85 8.70
CA GLU A 55 12.48 -4.11 9.33
C GLU A 55 13.70 -3.71 8.48
N ASN A 56 13.52 -3.46 7.18
CA ASN A 56 14.58 -2.91 6.33
C ASN A 56 14.98 -1.46 6.72
N VAL A 57 14.09 -0.73 7.40
CA VAL A 57 14.32 0.67 7.81
C VAL A 57 14.16 0.88 9.32
N CYS A 58 13.27 0.15 9.98
CA CYS A 58 13.15 0.17 11.45
C CYS A 58 14.00 -0.93 12.05
N SER A 59 14.86 -0.59 13.02
CA SER A 59 15.79 -1.57 13.62
C SER A 59 15.28 -2.18 14.93
N SER A 60 14.38 -1.49 15.64
CA SER A 60 13.87 -1.92 16.93
C SER A 60 12.44 -1.46 17.19
N LYS A 61 11.69 -2.23 17.98
CA LYS A 61 10.35 -1.84 18.46
C LYS A 61 10.36 -0.55 19.27
N GLU A 62 11.39 -0.30 20.07
CA GLU A 62 11.51 0.92 20.88
C GLU A 62 11.61 2.19 20.00
N GLU A 63 12.25 2.08 18.84
CA GLU A 63 12.31 3.17 17.86
C GLU A 63 10.94 3.44 17.26
N VAL A 64 10.24 2.36 16.88
CA VAL A 64 8.89 2.39 16.33
C VAL A 64 7.91 3.00 17.33
N ASP A 65 7.91 2.55 18.58
CA ASP A 65 7.03 3.05 19.64
C ASP A 65 7.27 4.54 19.88
N ARG A 66 8.54 5.00 19.91
CA ARG A 66 8.86 6.43 20.04
C ARG A 66 8.30 7.25 18.88
N ILE A 67 8.49 6.77 17.64
CA ILE A 67 8.00 7.46 16.43
C ILE A 67 6.46 7.48 16.43
N ARG A 68 5.83 6.39 16.86
CA ARG A 68 4.38 6.31 17.02
C ARG A 68 3.83 7.29 18.04
N GLU A 69 4.49 7.43 19.18
CA GLU A 69 4.17 8.45 20.19
C GLU A 69 4.34 9.87 19.63
N GLU A 70 5.35 10.10 18.80
CA GLU A 70 5.61 11.39 18.16
C GLU A 70 4.56 11.75 17.10
N ILE A 71 4.17 10.78 16.26
CA ILE A 71 3.18 10.95 15.18
C ILE A 71 1.74 10.92 15.72
N GLY A 72 1.50 10.24 16.84
CA GLY A 72 0.17 10.13 17.45
C GLY A 72 -0.72 9.06 16.81
N CYS A 73 -0.14 7.91 16.47
CA CYS A 73 -0.84 6.69 16.02
C CYS A 73 -0.31 5.44 16.77
#